data_AF-A0A538S189-F1
#
_entry.id   AF-A0A538S189-F1
#
_cell.length_a   1.000
_cell.length_b   1.000
_cell.length_c   1.000
_cell.angle_alpha   90.00
_cell.angle_beta   90.00
_cell.angle_gamma   90.00
#
_symmetry.space_group_name_H-M   'P 1'
#
loop_
_entity.id
_entity.type
_entity.pdbx_description
1 polymer ?
#
loop_
_entity_poly.entity_id
_entity_poly.type
_entity_poly.pdbx_seq_one_letter_code
_entity_poly.pdbx_strand_id
1 'polypeptide(L)'
;MRQGVSVAIVDVVTERLANLHADLLRLLEVSGDLPWQSPTNLYAVAYRVAGANGVRSLEIWSESLALGRALPTLPLWLEADVSMPLRLEESYQAACKSLRIPL
;
A
#
# COMPACT_ATOMS: atom_id res chain seq x y z
N MET A 1 11.19 -2.68 20.10
CA MET A 1 10.71 -2.23 18.77
C MET A 1 9.70 -1.11 19.03
N ARG A 2 10.05 0.16 19.28
CA ARG A 2 10.73 1.22 18.49
C ARG A 2 9.98 1.59 17.18
N GLN A 3 9.12 2.62 17.33
CA GLN A 3 8.56 3.56 16.33
C GLN A 3 7.39 3.06 15.47
N GLY A 4 6.36 3.90 15.33
CA GLY A 4 5.15 3.66 14.53
C GLY A 4 5.48 3.60 13.04
N VAL A 5 5.92 2.44 12.59
CA VAL A 5 6.28 2.21 11.19
C VAL A 5 5.01 2.13 10.35
N SER A 6 4.97 2.96 9.30
CA SER A 6 4.02 2.84 8.20
C SER A 6 4.74 2.33 6.96
N VAL A 7 4.06 1.47 6.21
CA VAL A 7 4.59 0.88 4.97
C VAL A 7 3.55 1.06 3.89
N ALA A 8 3.97 1.47 2.69
CA ALA A 8 3.15 1.39 1.49
C ALA A 8 3.81 0.43 0.50
N ILE A 9 3.02 -0.47 -0.08
CA ILE A 9 3.44 -1.39 -1.13
C ILE A 9 2.63 -1.04 -2.37
N VAL A 10 3.31 -0.91 -3.51
CA VAL A 10 2.69 -0.73 -4.82
C VAL A 10 3.19 -1.86 -5.70
N ASP A 11 2.30 -2.78 -6.05
CA ASP A 11 2.58 -3.94 -6.87
C ASP A 11 1.96 -3.76 -8.26
N VAL A 12 2.84 -3.56 -9.24
CA VAL A 12 2.50 -3.29 -10.65
C VAL A 12 2.94 -4.40 -11.58
N VAL A 13 3.33 -5.57 -11.04
CA VAL A 13 3.87 -6.67 -11.83
C VAL A 13 2.73 -7.45 -12.51
N THR A 14 2.65 -7.38 -13.83
CA THR A 14 1.55 -7.99 -14.62
C THR A 14 1.77 -9.44 -15.02
N GLU A 15 3.02 -9.93 -14.98
CA GLU A 15 3.38 -11.26 -15.51
C GLU A 15 3.65 -12.30 -14.41
N ARG A 16 4.00 -11.84 -13.20
CA ARG A 16 4.30 -12.71 -12.05
C ARG A 16 3.30 -12.39 -10.95
N LEU A 17 2.36 -13.31 -10.75
CA LEU A 17 1.24 -13.16 -9.82
C LEU A 17 1.62 -13.38 -8.35
N ALA A 18 2.84 -12.98 -7.96
CA ALA A 18 3.20 -12.95 -6.55
C ALA A 18 2.31 -11.92 -5.83
N ASN A 19 1.85 -12.24 -4.63
CA ASN A 19 1.01 -11.34 -3.84
C ASN A 19 1.73 -11.06 -2.53
N LEU A 20 2.64 -10.08 -2.55
CA LEU A 20 3.43 -9.70 -1.38
C LEU A 20 2.54 -9.23 -0.22
N HIS A 21 1.38 -8.65 -0.50
CA HIS A 21 0.38 -8.34 0.54
C HIS A 21 -0.06 -9.61 1.29
N ALA A 22 -0.48 -10.65 0.57
CA ALA A 22 -0.87 -11.93 1.17
C ALA A 22 0.30 -12.61 1.90
N ASP A 23 1.52 -12.53 1.34
CA ASP A 23 2.73 -13.06 1.97
C ASP A 23 3.06 -12.35 3.29
N LEU A 24 2.94 -11.01 3.31
CA LEU A 24 3.18 -10.20 4.49
C LEU A 24 2.15 -10.49 5.59
N LEU A 25 0.86 -10.58 5.25
CA LEU A 25 -0.17 -10.90 6.24
C LEU A 25 0.03 -12.29 6.85
N ARG A 26 0.44 -13.27 6.04
CA ARG A 26 0.82 -14.61 6.54
C ARG A 26 2.01 -14.55 7.49
N LEU A 27 3.05 -13.79 7.14
CA LEU A 27 4.24 -13.63 7.98
C LEU A 27 3.92 -12.95 9.32
N LEU A 28 2.98 -12.00 9.33
CA LEU A 28 2.55 -11.28 10.54
C LEU A 28 1.51 -12.04 11.36
N GLU A 29 1.15 -13.26 10.96
CA GLU A 29 0.13 -14.11 11.60
C GLU A 29 -1.23 -13.40 11.76
N VAL A 30 -1.51 -12.43 10.88
CA VAL A 30 -2.77 -11.67 10.89
C VAL A 30 -3.88 -12.61 10.42
N SER A 31 -4.58 -13.18 11.39
CA SER A 31 -5.64 -14.16 11.18
C SER A 31 -6.97 -13.44 10.99
N GLY A 32 -7.54 -13.51 9.79
CA GLY A 32 -8.86 -12.99 9.42
C GLY A 32 -9.46 -13.79 8.26
N ASP A 33 -10.61 -13.34 7.72
CA ASP A 33 -11.09 -13.82 6.42
C ASP A 33 -9.98 -13.67 5.36
N LEU A 34 -10.06 -14.47 4.29
CA LEU A 34 -9.06 -14.50 3.21
C LEU A 34 -8.53 -13.08 2.91
N PRO A 35 -7.19 -12.87 2.83
CA PRO A 35 -6.61 -11.59 2.49
C PRO A 35 -7.31 -11.00 1.27
N TRP A 36 -7.66 -9.72 1.32
CA TRP A 36 -8.24 -9.05 0.17
C TRP A 36 -7.36 -9.29 -1.07
N GLN A 37 -7.99 -9.65 -2.19
CA GLN A 37 -7.31 -9.88 -3.46
C GLN A 37 -7.81 -8.89 -4.48
N SER A 38 -6.88 -8.24 -5.18
CA SER A 38 -7.25 -7.39 -6.30
C SER A 38 -7.73 -8.24 -7.48
N PRO A 39 -8.83 -7.86 -8.15
CA PRO A 39 -9.31 -8.56 -9.36
C PRO A 39 -8.29 -8.58 -10.52
N THR A 40 -7.36 -7.61 -10.55
CA THR A 40 -6.35 -7.48 -11.62
C THR A 40 -4.99 -8.03 -11.22
N ASN A 41 -4.84 -8.49 -9.98
CA ASN A 41 -3.56 -8.76 -9.31
C ASN A 41 -2.61 -7.54 -9.20
N LEU A 42 -3.07 -6.34 -9.55
CA LEU A 42 -2.31 -5.10 -9.39
C LEU A 42 -2.92 -4.32 -8.23
N TYR A 43 -2.12 -3.90 -7.26
CA TYR A 43 -2.64 -3.26 -6.06
C TYR A 43 -1.68 -2.24 -5.48
N ALA A 44 -2.26 -1.29 -4.74
CA ALA A 44 -1.52 -0.43 -3.84
C ALA A 44 -2.12 -0.61 -2.44
N VAL A 45 -1.28 -0.79 -1.44
CA VAL A 45 -1.72 -1.02 -0.06
C VAL A 45 -0.86 -0.26 0.92
N ALA A 46 -1.49 0.41 1.88
CA ALA A 46 -0.82 1.02 3.02
C ALA A 46 -1.09 0.24 4.29
N TYR A 47 -0.09 0.17 5.16
CA TYR A 47 -0.13 -0.48 6.45
C TYR A 47 0.28 0.51 7.53
N ARG A 48 -0.38 0.40 8.68
CA ARG A 48 0.03 1.06 9.92
C ARG A 48 -0.11 0.11 11.08
N VAL A 49 0.92 0.03 11.92
CA VAL A 49 0.77 -0.54 13.26
C VAL A 49 0.21 0.56 14.18
N ALA A 50 -1.03 0.40 14.60
CA ALA A 50 -1.64 1.25 15.61
C ALA A 50 -1.54 0.56 16.98
N GLY A 51 -1.44 1.37 18.04
CA GLY A 51 -1.40 0.87 19.41
C GLY A 51 -2.37 1.66 20.27
N ALA A 52 -3.36 0.99 20.85
CA ALA A 52 -4.26 1.58 21.83
C ALA A 52 -4.35 0.66 23.04
N ASN A 53 -4.23 1.22 24.26
CA ASN A 53 -4.40 0.50 25.52
C ASN A 53 -3.51 -0.76 25.66
N GLY A 54 -2.29 -0.73 25.11
CA GLY A 54 -1.36 -1.87 25.15
C GLY A 54 -1.61 -2.96 24.12
N VAL A 55 -2.70 -2.85 23.34
CA VAL A 55 -3.00 -3.75 22.23
C VAL A 55 -2.48 -3.14 20.93
N ARG A 56 -1.74 -3.92 20.14
CA ARG A 56 -1.29 -3.53 18.81
C ARG A 56 -2.26 -4.10 17.77
N SER A 57 -2.71 -3.26 16.84
CA SER A 57 -3.50 -3.64 15.69
C SER A 57 -2.78 -3.25 14.39
N LEU A 58 -2.97 -4.05 13.36
CA LEU A 58 -2.57 -3.70 12.01
C LEU A 58 -3.78 -3.10 11.30
N GLU A 59 -3.65 -1.86 10.84
CA GLU A 59 -4.63 -1.22 9.96
C GLU A 59 -4.11 -1.27 8.52
N ILE A 60 -5.03 -1.51 7.58
CA ILE A 60 -4.72 -1.80 6.17
C ILE A 60 -5.67 -1.00 5.28
N TRP A 61 -5.13 -0.32 4.28
CA TRP A 61 -5.88 0.38 3.24
C TRP A 61 -5.46 -0.16 1.88
N SER A 62 -6.34 -0.93 1.25
CA SER A 62 -6.07 -1.62 -0.01
C SER A 62 -6.86 -0.99 -1.16
N GLU A 63 -6.16 -0.73 -2.27
CA GLU A 63 -6.73 -0.19 -3.49
C GLU A 63 -6.33 -1.08 -4.68
N SER A 64 -7.30 -1.40 -5.55
CA SER A 64 -7.03 -2.11 -6.79
C SER A 64 -6.48 -1.16 -7.85
N LEU A 65 -5.48 -1.61 -8.59
CA LEU A 65 -4.94 -0.91 -9.74
C LEU A 65 -5.42 -1.58 -11.03
N ALA A 66 -5.38 -0.83 -12.12
CA ALA A 66 -5.66 -1.37 -13.44
C ALA A 66 -4.85 -0.60 -14.49
N LEU A 67 -4.47 -1.28 -15.57
CA LEU A 67 -3.72 -0.66 -16.66
C LEU A 67 -4.51 0.50 -17.29
N GLY A 68 -3.80 1.60 -17.57
CA GLY A 68 -4.39 2.81 -18.16
C GLY A 68 -5.34 3.58 -17.24
N ARG A 69 -5.40 3.24 -15.94
CA ARG A 69 -6.19 3.96 -14.94
C ARG A 69 -5.27 4.78 -14.04
N ALA A 70 -5.80 5.88 -13.51
CA ALA A 70 -5.09 6.72 -12.57
C ALA A 70 -4.75 5.94 -11.30
N LEU A 71 -3.53 6.16 -10.77
CA LEU A 71 -3.07 5.59 -9.52
C LEU A 71 -3.79 6.24 -8.33
N PRO A 72 -4.10 5.48 -7.26
CA PRO A 72 -4.83 5.98 -6.10
C PRO A 72 -3.97 6.91 -5.24
N THR A 73 -4.63 7.63 -4.33
CA THR A 73 -3.94 8.28 -3.21
C THR A 73 -4.01 7.35 -2.01
N LEU A 74 -2.84 6.99 -1.47
CA LEU A 74 -2.76 6.20 -0.24
C LEU A 74 -2.43 7.10 0.95
N PRO A 75 -2.88 6.76 2.15
CA PRO A 75 -2.37 7.38 3.37
C PRO A 75 -0.95 6.86 3.70
N LEU A 76 -0.06 7.77 4.09
CA LEU A 76 1.24 7.46 4.67
C LEU A 76 1.32 8.08 6.06
N TRP A 77 1.45 7.26 7.09
CA TRP A 77 1.53 7.77 8.46
C TRP A 77 2.96 8.16 8.82
N LEU A 78 3.08 9.38 9.32
CA LEU A 78 4.31 9.90 9.89
C LEU A 78 4.32 9.66 11.41
N GLU A 79 3.15 9.74 12.03
CA GLU A 79 2.92 9.50 13.45
C GLU A 79 1.56 8.81 13.68
N ALA A 80 1.17 8.61 14.94
CA ALA A 80 -0.05 7.89 15.29
C ALA A 80 -1.31 8.57 14.75
N ASP A 81 -1.37 9.90 14.78
CA ASP A 81 -2.50 10.75 14.40
C ASP A 81 -2.19 11.64 13.17
N VAL A 82 -0.95 11.64 12.70
CA VAL A 82 -0.52 12.41 11.51
C VAL A 82 -0.33 11.49 10.31
N SER A 83 -1.15 11.70 9.28
CA SER A 83 -0.99 11.08 7.96
C SER A 83 -0.84 12.12 6.87
N MET A 84 -0.08 11.75 5.84
CA MET A 84 0.09 12.53 4.61
C MET A 84 -0.47 11.74 3.43
N PRO A 85 -1.19 12.39 2.49
CA PRO A 85 -1.64 11.74 1.28
C PRO A 85 -0.46 11.47 0.33
N LEU A 86 -0.15 10.20 0.11
CA LEU A 86 0.75 9.72 -0.93
C LEU A 86 0.01 9.71 -2.26
N ARG A 87 0.10 10.84 -2.99
CA ARG A 87 -0.53 11.05 -4.30
C ARG A 87 0.30 10.37 -5.40
N LEU A 88 0.07 9.07 -5.59
CA LEU A 88 0.87 8.23 -6.50
C LEU A 88 0.79 8.71 -7.95
N GLU A 89 -0.40 9.10 -8.42
CA GLU A 89 -0.60 9.57 -9.80
C GLU A 89 0.22 10.84 -10.09
N GLU A 90 0.10 11.87 -9.25
CA GLU A 90 0.85 13.11 -9.41
C GLU A 90 2.36 12.86 -9.36
N SER A 91 2.80 11.98 -8.45
CA SER A 91 4.21 11.60 -8.29
C SER A 91 4.73 10.84 -9.52
N TYR A 92 3.94 9.92 -10.06
CA TYR A 92 4.24 9.16 -11.27
C TYR A 92 4.36 10.08 -12.49
N GLN A 93 3.37 10.95 -12.71
CA GLN A 93 3.39 11.91 -13.82
C GLN A 93 4.59 12.87 -13.71
N ALA A 94 4.89 13.38 -12.51
CA ALA A 94 6.05 14.23 -12.27
C ALA A 94 7.37 13.49 -12.58
N ALA A 95 7.48 12.22 -12.17
CA ALA A 95 8.64 11.38 -12.46
C ALA A 95 8.79 11.12 -13.97
N CYS A 96 7.71 10.74 -14.67
CA CYS A 96 7.74 10.54 -16.11
C CYS A 96 8.16 11.82 -16.84
N LYS A 97 7.61 12.98 -16.46
CA LYS A 97 8.01 14.28 -17.02
C LYS A 97 9.50 14.57 -16.79
N SER A 98 10.00 14.35 -15.57
CA SER A 98 11.40 14.54 -15.21
C SER A 98 12.33 13.63 -16.03
N LEU A 99 11.93 12.39 -16.22
CA LEU A 99 12.66 11.36 -16.96
C LEU A 99 12.41 11.38 -18.48
N ARG A 100 11.59 12.31 -18.98
CA ARG A 100 11.17 12.41 -20.39
C ARG A 100 10.51 11.13 -20.94
N ILE A 101 9.78 10.44 -20.08
CA ILE A 101 8.92 9.30 -20.45
C ILE A 101 7.59 9.87 -20.96
N PRO A 102 7.13 9.47 -22.16
CA PRO A 102 5.81 9.84 -22.67
C PRO A 102 4.70 9.33 -21.74
N LEU A 103 3.71 10.18 -21.48
CA LEU A 103 2.48 9.84 -20.75
C LEU A 103 1.33 9.61 -21.73
#